data_AF-A0A1F5URN9-F1
#
_entry.id   AF-A0A1F5URN9-F1
#
_cell.length_a   1.000
_cell.length_b   1.000
_cell.length_c   1.000
_cell.angle_alpha   90.00
_cell.angle_beta   90.00
_cell.angle_gamma   90.00
#
_symmetry.space_group_name_H-M   'P 1'
#
loop_
_entity.id
_entity.type
_entity.pdbx_description
1 polymer ?
#
loop_
_entity_poly.entity_id
_entity_poly.type
_entity_poly.pdbx_seq_one_letter_code
_entity_poly.pdbx_strand_id
1 'polypeptide(L)'
;MSKDQIQKYALIVIVAGAAIYGYVFELYLPTLKSVGVLGVELQSKKDSYEEAKKKFADYEKLKKDAKNAELELFFTMRRLPNTENQSECIKEISRAAAEYNITVQSFTPGKSAPGKSFYNEVAIVLSLVGDYNDFGKFITRLGYSVRLLNCFDVQFSVAGAGGGASPAKGSVNMVVNLKTFVSTQSNTGQARYSKKEDTEERAIYPLYRYSGVIRDPFVSIVLEESKALAENINIMGLRLTQVLALTGKNPTFVFEDSTRNSFMLKDRKFYTKDNLFIQGIEGRVEGDKVKLMYTVENIIGQKEKYFDILK
;
A
#
# COMPACT_ATOMS: atom_id res chain seq x y z
N MET A 1 23.40 77.04 -58.86
CA MET A 1 22.92 77.19 -57.46
C MET A 1 23.90 78.06 -56.71
N SER A 2 23.43 79.13 -56.07
CA SER A 2 24.28 79.96 -55.20
C SER A 2 24.73 79.14 -53.98
N LYS A 3 25.96 79.35 -53.49
CA LYS A 3 26.53 78.62 -52.34
C LYS A 3 25.60 78.66 -51.11
N ASP A 4 24.89 79.78 -50.93
CA ASP A 4 23.95 79.98 -49.82
C ASP A 4 22.70 79.08 -49.90
N GLN A 5 22.21 78.77 -51.11
CA GLN A 5 21.06 77.87 -51.27
C GLN A 5 21.44 76.43 -50.96
N ILE A 6 22.64 76.01 -51.39
CA ILE A 6 23.17 74.67 -51.09
C ILE A 6 23.35 74.50 -49.58
N GLN A 7 23.87 75.52 -48.89
CA GLN A 7 24.01 75.50 -47.43
C GLN A 7 22.67 75.37 -46.69
N LYS A 8 21.62 76.09 -47.13
CA LYS A 8 20.28 76.00 -46.53
C LYS A 8 19.64 74.62 -46.69
N TYR A 9 19.71 74.04 -47.89
CA TYR A 9 19.18 72.69 -48.13
C TYR A 9 19.98 71.63 -47.37
N ALA A 10 21.31 71.76 -47.31
CA ALA A 10 22.16 70.86 -46.53
C ALA A 10 21.78 70.88 -45.03
N LEU A 11 21.52 72.06 -44.47
CA LEU A 11 21.12 72.20 -43.06
C LEU A 11 19.75 71.56 -42.79
N ILE A 12 18.78 71.71 -43.69
CA ILE A 12 17.46 71.05 -43.57
C ILE A 12 17.59 69.53 -43.59
N VAL A 13 18.42 68.98 -44.50
CA VAL A 13 18.64 67.53 -44.58
C VAL A 13 19.29 67.00 -43.31
N ILE A 14 20.24 67.73 -42.74
CA ILE A 14 20.90 67.35 -41.48
C ILE A 14 19.90 67.38 -40.31
N VAL A 15 19.08 68.44 -40.20
CA VAL A 15 18.07 68.56 -39.13
C VAL A 15 16.99 67.49 -39.27
N ALA A 16 16.52 67.23 -40.50
CA ALA A 16 15.57 66.15 -40.77
C ALA A 16 16.17 64.77 -40.46
N GLY A 17 17.43 64.54 -40.83
CA GLY A 17 18.16 63.31 -40.51
C GLY A 17 18.33 63.11 -39.00
N ALA A 18 18.66 64.17 -38.26
CA ALA A 18 18.77 64.14 -36.80
C ALA A 18 17.42 63.87 -36.12
N ALA A 19 16.34 64.47 -36.62
CA ALA A 19 14.99 64.24 -36.11
C ALA A 19 14.51 62.80 -36.35
N ILE A 20 14.76 62.25 -37.54
CA ILE A 20 14.44 60.85 -37.87
C ILE A 20 15.28 59.90 -37.01
N TYR A 21 16.58 60.18 -36.87
CA TYR A 21 17.48 59.38 -36.03
C TYR A 21 17.01 59.36 -34.57
N GLY A 22 16.70 60.53 -34.00
CA GLY A 22 16.17 60.63 -32.63
C GLY A 22 14.87 59.86 -32.45
N TYR A 23 13.92 60.00 -33.38
CA TYR A 23 12.65 59.27 -33.32
C TYR A 23 12.83 57.74 -33.38
N VAL A 24 13.69 57.25 -34.27
CA VAL A 24 13.92 55.80 -34.44
C VAL A 24 14.66 55.22 -33.23
N PHE A 25 15.69 55.91 -32.73
CA PHE A 25 16.54 55.40 -31.65
C PHE A 25 15.97 55.60 -30.25
N GLU A 26 15.44 56.78 -29.93
CA GLU A 26 14.92 57.07 -28.59
C GLU A 26 13.48 56.59 -28.37
N LEU A 27 12.65 56.53 -29.41
CA LEU A 27 11.23 56.22 -29.23
C LEU A 27 10.85 54.86 -29.81
N TYR A 28 11.18 54.59 -31.07
CA TYR A 28 10.68 53.39 -31.77
C TYR A 28 11.35 52.10 -31.29
N LEU A 29 12.69 52.06 -31.26
CA LEU A 29 13.46 50.89 -30.82
C LEU A 29 13.18 50.45 -29.36
N PRO A 30 13.16 51.35 -28.35
CA PRO A 30 12.85 50.94 -26.98
C PRO A 30 11.40 50.51 -26.82
N THR A 31 10.46 51.11 -27.56
CA THR A 31 9.06 50.68 -27.54
C THR A 31 8.91 49.25 -28.06
N LEU A 32 9.56 48.90 -29.18
CA LEU A 32 9.55 47.52 -29.69
C LEU A 32 10.17 46.51 -28.71
N LYS A 33 11.30 46.89 -28.07
CA LYS A 33 11.93 46.06 -27.03
C LYS A 33 11.01 45.86 -25.83
N SER A 34 10.33 46.92 -25.36
CA SER A 34 9.40 46.84 -24.23
C SER A 34 8.24 45.88 -24.53
N VAL A 35 7.65 45.94 -25.73
CA VAL A 35 6.57 45.03 -26.14
C VAL A 35 7.06 43.58 -26.20
N GLY A 36 8.29 43.35 -26.70
CA GLY A 36 8.92 42.03 -26.69
C GLY A 36 9.15 41.49 -25.27
N VAL A 37 9.70 42.31 -24.36
CA VAL A 37 9.93 41.93 -22.96
C VAL A 37 8.60 41.66 -22.24
N LEU A 38 7.59 42.51 -22.42
CA LEU A 38 6.25 42.31 -21.86
C LEU A 38 5.60 41.02 -22.38
N GLY A 39 5.83 40.67 -23.66
CA GLY A 39 5.36 39.41 -24.24
C GLY A 39 6.01 38.19 -23.59
N VAL A 40 7.32 38.24 -23.35
CA VAL A 40 8.08 37.16 -22.69
C VAL A 40 7.67 37.03 -21.22
N GLU A 41 7.51 38.15 -20.50
CA GLU A 41 7.03 38.15 -19.11
C GLU A 41 5.60 37.60 -18.99
N LEU A 42 4.72 37.95 -19.93
CA LEU A 42 3.36 37.45 -19.95
C LEU A 42 3.32 35.93 -20.23
N GLN A 43 4.20 35.44 -21.10
CA GLN A 43 4.33 34.01 -21.36
C GLN A 43 4.86 33.26 -20.13
N SER A 44 5.93 33.75 -19.49
CA SER A 44 6.48 33.09 -18.29
C SER A 44 5.49 33.09 -17.12
N LYS A 45 4.71 34.15 -16.97
CA LYS A 45 3.67 34.26 -15.94
C LYS A 45 2.48 33.33 -16.22
N LYS A 46 2.15 33.08 -17.50
CA LYS A 46 1.17 32.06 -17.89
C LYS A 46 1.68 30.65 -17.64
N ASP A 47 2.93 30.36 -17.99
CA ASP A 47 3.52 29.03 -17.81
C ASP A 47 3.61 28.65 -16.32
N SER A 48 4.07 29.59 -15.48
CA SER A 48 4.10 29.40 -14.02
C SER A 48 2.70 29.25 -13.41
N TYR A 49 1.70 29.97 -13.93
CA TYR A 49 0.30 29.79 -13.50
C TYR A 49 -0.24 28.40 -13.86
N GLU A 50 0.00 27.91 -15.07
CA GLU A 50 -0.42 26.57 -15.49
C GLU A 50 0.30 25.47 -14.71
N GLU A 51 1.60 25.64 -14.40
CA GLU A 51 2.34 24.72 -13.53
C GLU A 51 1.77 24.68 -12.11
N ALA A 52 1.50 25.86 -11.52
CA ALA A 52 0.90 25.96 -10.19
C ALA A 52 -0.51 25.36 -10.16
N LYS A 53 -1.30 25.56 -11.20
CA LYS A 53 -2.65 24.99 -11.35
C LYS A 53 -2.60 23.46 -11.44
N LYS A 54 -1.65 22.88 -12.19
CA LYS A 54 -1.44 21.42 -12.25
C LYS A 54 -1.04 20.87 -10.88
N LYS A 55 -0.08 21.50 -10.21
CA LYS A 55 0.34 21.14 -8.84
C LYS A 55 -0.82 21.22 -7.84
N PHE A 56 -1.70 22.21 -7.97
CA PHE A 56 -2.89 22.34 -7.12
C PHE A 56 -3.95 21.26 -7.40
N ALA A 57 -4.15 20.90 -8.67
CA ALA A 57 -5.04 19.80 -9.03
C ALA A 57 -4.57 18.45 -8.43
N ASP A 58 -3.25 18.23 -8.40
CA ASP A 58 -2.64 17.03 -7.81
C ASP A 58 -2.53 17.10 -6.29
N TYR A 59 -2.62 18.29 -5.69
CA TYR A 59 -2.43 18.50 -4.25
C TYR A 59 -3.44 17.72 -3.40
N GLU A 60 -4.72 17.74 -3.74
CA GLU A 60 -5.76 17.02 -2.98
C GLU A 60 -5.57 15.50 -3.08
N LYS A 61 -5.11 15.00 -4.24
CA LYS A 61 -4.76 13.58 -4.43
C LYS A 61 -3.56 13.20 -3.58
N LEU A 62 -2.46 13.96 -3.67
CA LEU A 62 -1.24 13.70 -2.89
C LEU A 62 -1.47 13.81 -1.38
N LYS A 63 -2.30 14.74 -0.93
CA LYS A 63 -2.69 14.88 0.47
C LYS A 63 -3.49 13.68 0.96
N LYS A 64 -4.40 13.16 0.13
CA LYS A 64 -5.15 11.94 0.42
C LYS A 64 -4.24 10.72 0.48
N ASP A 65 -3.32 10.60 -0.47
CA ASP A 65 -2.34 9.50 -0.53
C ASP A 65 -1.39 9.54 0.68
N ALA A 66 -0.91 10.71 1.07
CA ALA A 66 -0.10 10.89 2.28
C ALA A 66 -0.86 10.47 3.54
N LYS A 67 -2.13 10.88 3.69
CA LYS A 67 -2.97 10.48 4.82
C LYS A 67 -3.24 8.97 4.85
N ASN A 68 -3.43 8.35 3.68
CA ASN A 68 -3.61 6.90 3.58
C ASN A 68 -2.32 6.16 3.95
N ALA A 69 -1.16 6.63 3.47
CA ALA A 69 0.14 6.06 3.81
C ALA A 69 0.45 6.20 5.31
N GLU A 70 0.11 7.34 5.93
CA GLU A 70 0.21 7.52 7.38
C GLU A 70 -0.67 6.51 8.13
N LEU A 71 -1.92 6.32 7.72
CA LEU A 71 -2.82 5.35 8.35
C LEU A 71 -2.30 3.92 8.22
N GLU A 72 -1.85 3.51 7.03
CA GLU A 72 -1.27 2.18 6.79
C GLU A 72 -0.02 1.95 7.65
N LEU A 73 0.82 2.99 7.78
CA LEU A 73 1.95 2.98 8.68
C LEU A 73 1.49 2.83 10.14
N PHE A 74 0.49 3.58 10.60
CA PHE A 74 -0.06 3.44 11.96
C PHE A 74 -0.63 2.03 12.23
N PHE A 75 -1.34 1.45 11.28
CA PHE A 75 -1.88 0.08 11.41
C PHE A 75 -0.75 -0.97 11.47
N THR A 76 0.29 -0.79 10.66
CA THR A 76 1.46 -1.68 10.66
C THR A 76 2.27 -1.54 11.95
N MET A 77 2.49 -0.30 12.41
CA MET A 77 3.17 0.01 13.67
C MET A 77 2.43 -0.52 14.90
N ARG A 78 1.09 -0.63 14.84
CA ARG A 78 0.28 -1.21 15.91
C ARG A 78 0.29 -2.74 15.90
N ARG A 79 0.61 -3.35 14.75
CA ARG A 79 0.78 -4.81 14.59
C ARG A 79 2.20 -5.28 14.92
N LEU A 80 3.18 -4.39 14.82
CA LEU A 80 4.51 -4.63 15.36
C LEU A 80 4.42 -4.57 16.90
N PRO A 81 4.80 -5.64 17.63
CA PRO A 81 4.76 -5.64 19.09
C PRO A 81 5.65 -4.51 19.61
N ASN A 82 5.01 -3.46 20.13
CA ASN A 82 5.69 -2.38 20.82
C ASN A 82 6.01 -2.86 22.23
N THR A 83 7.22 -2.55 22.69
CA THR A 83 7.82 -2.91 23.99
C THR A 83 8.60 -4.21 24.01
N GLU A 84 9.77 -4.12 24.65
CA GLU A 84 10.78 -5.15 24.81
C GLU A 84 10.21 -6.41 25.49
N ASN A 85 9.65 -7.30 24.69
CA ASN A 85 9.20 -8.63 25.09
C ASN A 85 10.39 -9.58 25.30
N GLN A 86 11.45 -9.16 26.02
CA GLN A 86 12.58 -10.05 26.33
C GLN A 86 12.11 -11.22 27.22
N SER A 87 11.27 -10.94 28.22
CA SER A 87 10.74 -11.96 29.13
C SER A 87 9.81 -12.96 28.45
N GLU A 88 8.94 -12.50 27.55
CA GLU A 88 8.08 -13.39 26.75
C GLU A 88 8.89 -14.26 25.77
N CYS A 89 9.98 -13.71 25.19
CA CYS A 89 10.91 -14.47 24.35
C CYS A 89 11.54 -15.64 25.12
N ILE A 90 12.01 -15.36 26.34
CA ILE A 90 12.63 -16.36 27.20
C ILE A 90 11.62 -17.47 27.50
N LYS A 91 10.38 -17.12 27.87
CA LYS A 91 9.32 -18.10 28.13
C LYS A 91 9.01 -18.97 26.91
N GLU A 92 8.91 -18.37 25.73
CA GLU A 92 8.60 -19.10 24.49
C GLU A 92 9.74 -20.06 24.12
N ILE A 93 10.99 -19.60 24.17
CA ILE A 93 12.18 -20.43 23.88
C ILE A 93 12.31 -21.54 24.91
N SER A 94 12.13 -21.24 26.20
CA SER A 94 12.17 -22.25 27.26
C SER A 94 11.06 -23.29 27.11
N ARG A 95 9.85 -22.88 26.71
CA ARG A 95 8.74 -23.80 26.43
C ARG A 95 9.05 -24.69 25.23
N ALA A 96 9.54 -24.11 24.15
CA ALA A 96 9.95 -24.87 22.95
C ALA A 96 11.11 -25.84 23.25
N ALA A 97 12.06 -25.46 24.10
CA ALA A 97 13.15 -26.34 24.51
C ALA A 97 12.64 -27.51 25.37
N ALA A 98 11.74 -27.23 26.32
CA ALA A 98 11.11 -28.24 27.16
C ALA A 98 10.28 -29.26 26.36
N GLU A 99 9.60 -28.83 25.30
CA GLU A 99 8.84 -29.72 24.40
C GLU A 99 9.70 -30.81 23.74
N TYR A 100 11.00 -30.57 23.56
CA TYR A 100 11.94 -31.49 22.92
C TYR A 100 13.03 -32.02 23.86
N ASN A 101 12.80 -31.99 25.18
CA ASN A 101 13.77 -32.44 26.20
C ASN A 101 15.15 -31.73 26.13
N ILE A 102 15.19 -30.51 25.61
CA ILE A 102 16.42 -29.70 25.53
C ILE A 102 16.52 -28.84 26.78
N THR A 103 17.68 -28.87 27.43
CA THR A 103 17.99 -28.02 28.58
C THR A 103 18.67 -26.72 28.12
N VAL A 104 18.09 -25.58 28.48
CA VAL A 104 18.69 -24.26 28.21
C VAL A 104 19.69 -23.94 29.32
N GLN A 105 20.97 -23.82 29.00
CA GLN A 105 22.02 -23.48 29.97
C GLN A 105 22.18 -21.97 30.14
N SER A 106 22.19 -21.23 29.03
CA SER A 106 22.34 -19.77 29.06
C SER A 106 21.54 -19.11 27.97
N PHE A 107 21.03 -17.94 28.32
CA PHE A 107 20.35 -17.01 27.42
C PHE A 107 21.01 -15.65 27.62
N THR A 108 21.78 -15.21 26.63
CA THR A 108 22.51 -13.93 26.72
C THR A 108 22.01 -13.00 25.62
N PRO A 109 21.12 -12.05 25.94
CA PRO A 109 20.73 -11.02 24.99
C PRO A 109 21.90 -10.03 24.79
N GLY A 110 22.25 -9.78 23.55
CA GLY A 110 23.21 -8.78 23.14
C GLY A 110 22.64 -7.37 23.24
N LYS A 111 23.49 -6.37 23.04
CA LYS A 111 23.06 -4.98 22.94
C LYS A 111 22.22 -4.80 21.67
N SER A 112 21.15 -4.03 21.79
CA SER A 112 20.35 -3.59 20.65
C SER A 112 21.23 -2.78 19.70
N ALA A 113 21.40 -3.27 18.47
CA ALA A 113 22.08 -2.54 17.41
C ALA A 113 21.03 -1.75 16.60
N PRO A 114 21.28 -0.47 16.27
CA PRO A 114 20.41 0.28 15.39
C PRO A 114 20.35 -0.42 14.03
N GLY A 115 19.14 -0.83 13.63
CA GLY A 115 18.87 -1.41 12.31
C GLY A 115 18.57 -0.30 11.28
N LYS A 116 17.76 -0.63 10.26
CA LYS A 116 17.18 0.41 9.39
C LYS A 116 16.20 1.27 10.20
N SER A 117 15.90 2.48 9.74
CA SER A 117 15.22 3.60 10.44
C SER A 117 13.94 3.30 11.26
N PHE A 118 13.41 2.08 11.24
CA PHE A 118 12.16 1.66 11.87
C PHE A 118 12.30 0.49 12.87
N TYR A 119 13.47 -0.15 12.95
CA TYR A 119 13.71 -1.29 13.84
C TYR A 119 15.16 -1.34 14.37
N ASN A 120 15.31 -2.02 15.49
CA ASN A 120 16.55 -2.43 16.11
C ASN A 120 16.71 -3.93 15.98
N GLU A 121 17.94 -4.37 15.73
CA GLU A 121 18.30 -5.78 15.75
C GLU A 121 18.84 -6.13 17.14
N VAL A 122 18.31 -7.21 17.71
CA VAL A 122 18.78 -7.76 18.99
C VAL A 122 19.31 -9.15 18.70
N ALA A 123 20.63 -9.32 18.84
CA ALA A 123 21.26 -10.63 18.81
C ALA A 123 21.06 -11.31 20.18
N ILE A 124 20.82 -12.61 20.18
CA ILE A 124 20.66 -13.43 21.39
C ILE A 124 21.54 -14.66 21.21
N VAL A 125 22.43 -14.91 22.17
CA VAL A 125 23.24 -16.13 22.20
C VAL A 125 22.56 -17.14 23.12
N LEU A 126 22.31 -18.34 22.60
CA LEU A 126 21.74 -19.46 23.36
C LEU A 126 22.77 -20.58 23.48
N SER A 127 22.93 -21.12 24.68
CA SER A 127 23.62 -22.38 24.92
C SER A 127 22.62 -23.44 25.40
N LEU A 128 22.57 -24.56 24.69
CA LEU A 128 21.59 -25.62 24.84
C LEU A 128 22.31 -26.97 25.00
N VAL A 129 21.69 -27.90 25.74
CA VAL A 129 22.17 -29.29 25.88
C VAL A 129 21.02 -30.25 25.65
N GLY A 130 21.26 -31.24 24.81
CA GLY A 130 20.26 -32.25 24.45
C GLY A 130 20.78 -33.19 23.38
N ASP A 131 19.87 -33.97 22.82
CA ASP A 131 20.17 -34.90 21.74
C ASP A 131 20.22 -34.18 20.38
N TYR A 132 21.16 -34.63 19.52
CA TYR A 132 21.37 -34.01 18.20
C TYR A 132 20.11 -33.95 17.34
N ASN A 133 19.29 -35.01 17.36
CA ASN A 133 18.06 -35.10 16.57
C ASN A 133 17.00 -34.08 17.02
N ASP A 134 16.95 -33.77 18.31
CA ASP A 134 15.94 -32.89 18.87
C ASP A 134 16.27 -31.41 18.61
N PHE A 135 17.55 -31.06 18.42
CA PHE A 135 17.94 -29.73 17.97
C PHE A 135 17.33 -29.36 16.61
N GLY A 136 17.28 -30.28 15.65
CA GLY A 136 16.67 -30.02 14.34
C GLY A 136 15.17 -29.69 14.45
N LYS A 137 14.44 -30.42 15.30
CA LYS A 137 13.02 -30.18 15.57
C LYS A 137 12.80 -28.86 16.30
N PHE A 138 13.67 -28.54 17.26
CA PHE A 138 13.63 -27.29 18.00
C PHE A 138 13.84 -26.06 17.11
N ILE A 139 14.87 -26.06 16.24
CA ILE A 139 15.11 -24.96 15.29
C ILE A 139 13.90 -24.80 14.35
N THR A 140 13.35 -25.91 13.87
CA THR A 140 12.15 -25.89 13.03
C THR A 140 10.96 -25.27 13.76
N ARG A 141 10.74 -25.64 15.04
CA ARG A 141 9.68 -25.08 15.88
C ARG A 141 9.85 -23.59 16.14
N LEU A 142 11.09 -23.11 16.30
CA LEU A 142 11.41 -21.68 16.42
C LEU A 142 11.11 -20.92 15.12
N GLY A 143 11.36 -21.53 13.95
CA GLY A 143 11.01 -20.93 12.65
C GLY A 143 9.50 -20.73 12.46
N TYR A 144 8.67 -21.55 13.11
CA TYR A 144 7.21 -21.41 13.15
C TYR A 144 6.68 -20.58 14.34
N SER A 145 7.56 -19.96 15.14
CA SER A 145 7.12 -19.12 16.25
C SER A 145 6.38 -17.87 15.76
N VAL A 146 5.53 -17.30 16.62
CA VAL A 146 4.78 -16.07 16.30
C VAL A 146 5.73 -14.88 16.12
N ARG A 147 6.93 -14.97 16.68
CA ARG A 147 7.97 -13.95 16.62
C ARG A 147 8.96 -14.24 15.50
N LEU A 148 9.42 -13.19 14.82
CA LEU A 148 10.50 -13.31 13.85
C LEU A 148 11.84 -13.56 14.57
N LEU A 149 12.24 -14.84 14.60
CA LEU A 149 13.51 -15.32 15.14
C LEU A 149 14.32 -15.95 14.02
N ASN A 150 15.42 -15.30 13.64
CA ASN A 150 16.34 -15.84 12.65
C ASN A 150 17.51 -16.52 13.34
N CYS A 151 17.75 -17.79 13.03
CA CYS A 151 18.88 -18.56 13.57
C CYS A 151 20.09 -18.43 12.64
N PHE A 152 21.25 -18.11 13.21
CA PHE A 152 22.54 -18.03 12.52
C PHE A 152 23.63 -18.66 13.39
N ASP A 153 24.76 -19.01 12.77
CA ASP A 153 25.97 -19.49 13.45
C ASP A 153 25.69 -20.59 14.49
N VAL A 154 25.23 -21.74 14.01
CA VAL A 154 25.03 -22.92 14.85
C VAL A 154 26.35 -23.65 15.04
N GLN A 155 26.77 -23.83 16.29
CA GLN A 155 27.96 -24.58 16.65
C GLN A 155 27.57 -25.77 17.54
N PHE A 156 28.16 -26.94 17.27
CA PHE A 156 27.97 -28.13 18.07
C PHE A 156 29.28 -28.55 18.72
N SER A 157 29.22 -28.99 19.97
CA SER A 157 30.35 -29.61 20.67
C SER A 157 29.86 -30.81 21.48
N VAL A 158 30.73 -31.81 21.64
CA VAL A 158 30.40 -32.98 22.45
C VAL A 158 30.36 -32.56 23.92
N ALA A 159 29.25 -32.83 24.61
CA ALA A 159 29.16 -32.56 26.04
C ALA A 159 30.26 -33.33 26.78
N GLY A 160 31.00 -32.71 27.70
CA GLY A 160 32.02 -33.39 28.52
C GLY A 160 33.44 -33.48 27.96
N ALA A 161 33.75 -32.84 26.81
CA ALA A 161 35.10 -32.87 26.23
C ALA A 161 36.20 -32.12 27.02
N GLY A 162 35.94 -31.65 28.26
CA GLY A 162 36.88 -30.84 29.04
C GLY A 162 36.85 -31.00 30.56
N GLY A 163 36.09 -31.95 31.12
CA GLY A 163 36.03 -32.19 32.56
C GLY A 163 35.52 -33.59 32.84
N GLY A 164 36.15 -34.30 33.77
CA GLY A 164 36.07 -35.77 33.98
C GLY A 164 34.72 -36.40 34.37
N ALA A 165 33.59 -35.85 33.93
CA ALA A 165 32.28 -36.48 34.00
C ALA A 165 31.93 -37.06 32.62
N SER A 166 31.73 -38.38 32.54
CA SER A 166 31.27 -39.03 31.31
C SER A 166 29.92 -38.45 30.89
N PRO A 167 29.79 -37.90 29.67
CA PRO A 167 28.51 -37.40 29.19
C PRO A 167 27.50 -38.54 29.08
N ALA A 168 26.23 -38.23 29.34
CA ALA A 168 25.14 -39.13 28.98
C ALA A 168 25.25 -39.45 27.48
N LYS A 169 25.18 -40.74 27.14
CA LYS A 169 25.37 -41.29 25.79
C LYS A 169 24.47 -40.53 24.81
N GLY A 170 25.05 -39.70 23.93
CA GLY A 170 24.31 -38.94 22.89
C GLY A 170 24.12 -37.44 23.16
N SER A 171 24.47 -36.94 24.36
CA SER A 171 24.31 -35.52 24.68
C SER A 171 25.33 -34.62 23.96
N VAL A 172 24.81 -33.59 23.28
CA VAL A 172 25.57 -32.60 22.52
C VAL A 172 25.24 -31.21 23.06
N ASN A 173 26.25 -30.36 23.16
CA ASN A 173 26.09 -28.94 23.45
C ASN A 173 25.93 -28.18 22.14
N MET A 174 24.88 -27.37 22.03
CA MET A 174 24.62 -26.50 20.89
C MET A 174 24.69 -25.04 21.32
N VAL A 175 25.48 -24.24 20.62
CA VAL A 175 25.47 -22.77 20.74
C VAL A 175 24.87 -22.20 19.46
N VAL A 176 23.87 -21.32 19.59
CA VAL A 176 23.21 -20.67 18.44
C VAL A 176 23.01 -19.19 18.66
N ASN A 177 23.27 -18.42 17.62
CA ASN A 177 23.02 -16.99 17.58
C ASN A 177 21.66 -16.73 16.93
N LEU A 178 20.71 -16.23 17.70
CA LEU A 178 19.43 -15.77 17.19
C LEU A 178 19.47 -14.27 16.93
N LYS A 179 18.80 -13.79 15.89
CA LYS A 179 18.48 -12.37 15.71
C LYS A 179 16.98 -12.18 15.78
N THR A 180 16.57 -11.19 16.56
CA THR A 180 15.19 -10.73 16.63
C THR A 180 15.11 -9.23 16.39
N PHE A 181 13.95 -8.77 15.94
CA PHE A 181 13.72 -7.39 15.53
C PHE A 181 12.75 -6.72 16.50
N VAL A 182 13.08 -5.50 16.93
CA VAL A 182 12.30 -4.69 17.87
C VAL A 182 12.07 -3.31 17.27
N SER A 183 10.89 -2.73 17.40
CA SER A 183 10.65 -1.37 16.86
C SER A 183 11.40 -0.30 17.65
N THR A 184 11.96 0.69 16.96
CA THR A 184 12.65 1.87 17.55
C THR A 184 11.71 3.00 17.92
N GLN A 185 10.44 2.96 17.52
CA GLN A 185 9.53 4.07 17.74
C GLN A 185 9.11 4.12 19.22
N SER A 186 9.67 5.10 19.94
CA SER A 186 9.32 5.36 21.34
C SER A 186 7.83 5.68 21.48
N ASN A 187 7.22 5.22 22.58
CA ASN A 187 5.82 5.40 22.96
C ASN A 187 5.33 6.87 23.11
N THR A 188 6.07 7.87 22.64
CA THR A 188 5.71 9.30 22.75
C THR A 188 4.41 9.65 22.02
N GLY A 189 4.02 8.88 20.99
CA GLY A 189 2.70 8.99 20.36
C GLY A 189 1.55 8.40 21.18
N GLN A 190 1.82 7.43 22.07
CA GLN A 190 0.78 6.75 22.87
C GLN A 190 0.54 7.43 24.23
N ALA A 191 1.56 8.06 24.82
CA ALA A 191 1.44 8.74 26.12
C ALA A 191 0.51 9.99 26.09
N ARG A 192 0.29 10.61 24.92
CA ARG A 192 -0.71 11.68 24.76
C ARG A 192 -2.16 11.19 24.89
N TYR A 193 -2.39 9.88 24.81
CA TYR A 193 -3.73 9.26 24.88
C TYR A 193 -3.95 8.46 26.17
N SER A 194 -3.08 8.62 27.17
CA SER A 194 -3.20 7.98 28.48
C SER A 194 -3.46 9.03 29.57
N LYS A 195 -4.50 9.85 29.40
CA LYS A 195 -5.04 10.70 30.47
C LYS A 195 -6.42 10.17 30.85
N LYS A 196 -6.60 9.93 32.16
CA LYS A 196 -7.70 9.23 32.85
C LYS A 196 -9.09 9.90 32.75
N GLU A 197 -9.52 10.30 31.56
CA GLU A 197 -10.75 11.07 31.36
C GLU A 197 -11.66 10.55 30.24
N ASP A 198 -11.52 9.27 29.87
CA ASP A 198 -12.37 8.60 28.88
C ASP A 198 -13.06 7.39 29.51
N THR A 199 -13.96 7.68 30.45
CA THR A 199 -14.93 6.76 31.04
C THR A 199 -15.82 6.18 29.94
N GLU A 200 -15.71 4.87 29.72
CA GLU A 200 -16.60 3.88 29.07
C GLU A 200 -17.35 4.22 27.75
N GLU A 201 -17.71 5.46 27.46
CA GLU A 201 -18.34 5.89 26.20
C GLU A 201 -17.36 6.08 25.03
N ARG A 202 -16.06 6.24 25.31
CA ARG A 202 -15.01 6.28 24.26
C ARG A 202 -14.36 4.92 23.96
N ALA A 203 -14.80 3.86 24.64
CA ALA A 203 -14.53 2.48 24.20
C ALA A 203 -15.30 2.12 22.92
N ILE A 204 -16.21 2.99 22.46
CA ILE A 204 -16.73 2.94 21.11
C ILE A 204 -15.70 3.60 20.20
N TYR A 205 -14.69 2.82 19.82
CA TYR A 205 -13.94 3.09 18.60
C TYR A 205 -14.93 3.57 17.52
N PRO A 206 -14.72 4.70 16.84
CA PRO A 206 -15.16 4.75 15.46
C PRO A 206 -14.28 3.71 14.77
N LEU A 207 -14.74 2.46 14.82
CA LEU A 207 -14.42 1.45 13.84
C LEU A 207 -14.59 2.19 12.53
N TYR A 208 -13.47 2.54 11.88
CA TYR A 208 -13.52 2.73 10.45
C TYR A 208 -14.19 1.46 9.95
N ARG A 209 -15.43 1.64 9.50
CA ARG A 209 -16.27 0.63 8.89
C ARG A 209 -15.61 0.28 7.57
N TYR A 210 -14.49 -0.43 7.64
CA TYR A 210 -13.90 -1.09 6.51
C TYR A 210 -14.59 -2.44 6.41
N SER A 211 -15.73 -2.42 5.72
CA SER A 211 -16.39 -3.64 5.27
C SER A 211 -15.47 -4.32 4.27
N GLY A 212 -14.72 -5.33 4.72
CA GLY A 212 -14.00 -6.23 3.83
C GLY A 212 -12.74 -6.80 4.46
N VAL A 213 -12.86 -8.05 4.94
CA VAL A 213 -11.90 -9.18 4.98
C VAL A 213 -10.41 -8.82 5.00
N ILE A 214 -9.68 -9.40 5.95
CA ILE A 214 -8.20 -9.47 5.99
C ILE A 214 -7.69 -9.75 4.56
N ARG A 215 -7.10 -8.74 3.91
CA ARG A 215 -6.50 -8.91 2.59
C ARG A 215 -5.10 -9.45 2.78
N ASP A 216 -4.86 -10.66 2.30
CA ASP A 216 -3.53 -11.09 1.92
C ASP A 216 -2.95 -10.07 0.92
N PRO A 217 -1.66 -9.72 1.03
CA PRO A 217 -1.03 -8.69 0.19
C PRO A 217 -1.00 -9.02 -1.32
N PHE A 218 -1.46 -10.22 -1.72
CA PHE A 218 -1.55 -10.66 -3.10
C PHE A 218 -2.95 -10.50 -3.73
N VAL A 219 -3.95 -9.99 -3.00
CA VAL A 219 -5.34 -9.89 -3.47
C VAL A 219 -5.60 -8.67 -4.38
N SER A 220 -4.79 -7.61 -4.31
CA SER A 220 -4.97 -6.42 -5.15
C SER A 220 -4.76 -6.69 -6.63
N ILE A 221 -3.80 -7.55 -6.98
CA ILE A 221 -3.47 -7.91 -8.37
C ILE A 221 -4.64 -8.67 -9.02
N VAL A 222 -5.27 -9.60 -8.29
CA VAL A 222 -6.43 -10.37 -8.77
C VAL A 222 -7.69 -9.50 -8.91
N LEU A 223 -7.85 -8.49 -8.03
CA LEU A 223 -8.98 -7.56 -8.09
C LEU A 223 -8.89 -6.62 -9.30
N GLU A 224 -7.69 -6.18 -9.67
CA GLU A 224 -7.46 -5.33 -10.84
C GLU A 224 -7.81 -6.07 -12.15
N GLU A 225 -7.38 -7.33 -12.27
CA GLU A 225 -7.75 -8.21 -13.39
C GLU A 225 -9.27 -8.46 -13.43
N SER A 226 -9.91 -8.70 -12.27
CA SER A 226 -11.37 -8.90 -12.19
C SER A 226 -12.18 -7.65 -12.55
N LYS A 227 -11.66 -6.45 -12.23
CA LYS A 227 -12.31 -5.17 -12.51
C LYS A 227 -12.20 -4.82 -14.00
N ALA A 228 -11.06 -5.09 -14.62
CA ALA A 228 -10.88 -4.98 -16.07
C ALA A 228 -11.77 -5.97 -16.84
N LEU A 229 -12.02 -7.16 -16.28
CA LEU A 229 -12.95 -8.14 -16.86
C LEU A 229 -14.41 -7.69 -16.72
N ALA A 230 -14.75 -6.97 -15.65
CA ALA A 230 -16.07 -6.39 -15.42
C ALA A 230 -16.38 -5.18 -16.34
N GLU A 231 -15.37 -4.37 -16.67
CA GLU A 231 -15.51 -3.21 -17.58
C GLU A 231 -15.91 -3.59 -19.01
N ASN A 232 -15.70 -4.85 -19.42
CA ASN A 232 -16.01 -5.34 -20.77
C ASN A 232 -17.21 -6.30 -20.85
N ILE A 233 -17.97 -6.48 -19.77
CA ILE A 233 -19.16 -7.36 -19.81
C ILE A 233 -20.29 -6.60 -20.52
N ASN A 234 -20.72 -7.11 -21.69
CA ASN A 234 -21.89 -6.59 -22.36
C ASN A 234 -23.16 -7.11 -21.66
N ILE A 235 -23.56 -6.43 -20.58
CA ILE A 235 -24.74 -6.79 -19.76
C ILE A 235 -26.02 -6.84 -20.62
N MET A 236 -26.08 -6.08 -21.73
CA MET A 236 -27.21 -6.13 -22.65
C MET A 236 -27.31 -7.45 -23.43
N GLY A 237 -26.20 -8.14 -23.68
CA GLY A 237 -26.11 -9.42 -24.40
C GLY A 237 -26.31 -10.68 -23.55
N LEU A 238 -26.36 -10.56 -22.21
CA LEU A 238 -26.53 -11.70 -21.31
C LEU A 238 -27.86 -12.43 -21.56
N ARG A 239 -27.80 -13.76 -21.54
CA ARG A 239 -28.94 -14.71 -21.57
C ARG A 239 -28.85 -15.66 -20.38
N LEU A 240 -29.98 -16.03 -19.79
CA LEU A 240 -30.04 -17.06 -18.75
C LEU A 240 -30.06 -18.44 -19.42
N THR A 241 -29.05 -19.27 -19.15
CA THR A 241 -28.88 -20.57 -19.83
C THR A 241 -29.21 -21.75 -18.92
N GLN A 242 -28.87 -21.67 -17.63
CA GLN A 242 -29.07 -22.80 -16.72
C GLN A 242 -29.45 -22.34 -15.30
N VAL A 243 -30.33 -23.11 -14.66
CA VAL A 243 -30.67 -22.96 -13.24
C VAL A 243 -30.17 -24.21 -12.52
N LEU A 244 -29.12 -24.07 -11.72
CA LEU A 244 -28.44 -25.21 -11.08
C LEU A 244 -29.11 -25.64 -9.77
N ALA A 245 -29.85 -24.74 -9.12
CA ALA A 245 -30.62 -25.05 -7.92
C ALA A 245 -31.81 -24.10 -7.78
N LEU A 246 -33.03 -24.63 -7.79
CA LEU A 246 -34.27 -23.90 -7.44
C LEU A 246 -34.74 -24.26 -6.01
N THR A 247 -34.37 -25.44 -5.51
CA THR A 247 -34.88 -26.04 -4.27
C THR A 247 -34.01 -25.83 -3.03
N GLY A 248 -32.97 -24.99 -3.14
CA GLY A 248 -32.08 -24.62 -2.04
C GLY A 248 -32.30 -23.19 -1.58
N LYS A 249 -31.96 -22.89 -0.33
CA LYS A 249 -32.04 -21.55 0.29
C LYS A 249 -31.33 -20.45 -0.54
N ASN A 250 -30.39 -20.85 -1.41
CA ASN A 250 -29.58 -19.99 -2.26
C ASN A 250 -29.59 -20.51 -3.73
N PRO A 251 -30.54 -20.09 -4.57
CA PRO A 251 -30.58 -20.52 -5.96
C PRO A 251 -29.37 -19.98 -6.74
N THR A 252 -28.83 -20.81 -7.63
CA THR A 252 -27.69 -20.46 -8.48
C THR A 252 -28.10 -20.44 -9.93
N PHE A 253 -27.86 -19.30 -10.59
CA PHE A 253 -28.25 -19.04 -11.99
C PHE A 253 -27.00 -18.85 -12.84
N VAL A 254 -26.98 -19.44 -14.03
CA VAL A 254 -25.88 -19.32 -14.99
C VAL A 254 -26.33 -18.48 -16.18
N PHE A 255 -25.57 -17.43 -16.46
CA PHE A 255 -25.78 -16.52 -17.58
C PHE A 255 -24.65 -16.68 -18.60
N GLU A 256 -24.95 -16.51 -19.88
CA GLU A 256 -23.96 -16.46 -20.94
C GLU A 256 -24.08 -15.15 -21.72
N ASP A 257 -22.94 -14.53 -22.04
CA ASP A 257 -22.88 -13.40 -22.98
C ASP A 257 -22.86 -13.91 -24.44
N SER A 258 -23.13 -13.02 -25.38
CA SER A 258 -22.97 -13.15 -26.84
C SER A 258 -21.64 -13.78 -27.30
N THR A 259 -20.58 -13.65 -26.50
CA THR A 259 -19.25 -14.25 -26.71
C THR A 259 -19.08 -15.64 -26.08
N ARG A 260 -20.15 -16.25 -25.53
CA ARG A 260 -20.17 -17.54 -24.80
C ARG A 260 -19.39 -17.55 -23.47
N ASN A 261 -19.11 -16.39 -22.91
CA ASN A 261 -18.57 -16.30 -21.54
C ASN A 261 -19.66 -16.59 -20.52
N SER A 262 -19.42 -17.55 -19.63
CA SER A 262 -20.36 -17.95 -18.58
C SER A 262 -20.13 -17.18 -17.27
N PHE A 263 -21.24 -16.76 -16.66
CA PHE A 263 -21.30 -16.04 -15.40
C PHE A 263 -22.28 -16.72 -14.46
N MET A 264 -22.09 -16.55 -13.16
CA MET A 264 -22.88 -17.20 -12.13
C MET A 264 -23.43 -16.16 -11.16
N LEU A 265 -24.73 -16.22 -10.88
CA LEU A 265 -25.34 -15.49 -9.77
C LEU A 265 -25.54 -16.46 -8.61
N LYS A 266 -24.90 -16.15 -7.48
CA LYS A 266 -25.00 -16.92 -6.22
C LYS A 266 -25.09 -15.94 -5.05
N ASP A 267 -25.97 -16.20 -4.09
CA ASP A 267 -26.11 -15.39 -2.87
C ASP A 267 -26.33 -13.89 -3.13
N ARG A 268 -27.09 -13.56 -4.20
CA ARG A 268 -27.36 -12.20 -4.72
C ARG A 268 -26.15 -11.49 -5.36
N LYS A 269 -25.00 -12.16 -5.43
CA LYS A 269 -23.74 -11.65 -5.96
C LYS A 269 -23.40 -12.31 -7.29
N PHE A 270 -22.79 -11.54 -8.18
CA PHE A 270 -22.44 -11.98 -9.52
C PHE A 270 -20.97 -12.40 -9.59
N TYR A 271 -20.69 -13.51 -10.28
CA TYR A 271 -19.39 -14.15 -10.36
C TYR A 271 -19.06 -14.57 -11.79
N THR A 272 -17.78 -14.68 -12.13
CA THR A 272 -17.33 -15.39 -13.36
C THR A 272 -17.39 -16.90 -13.15
N LYS A 273 -17.22 -17.68 -14.24
CA LYS A 273 -17.05 -19.15 -14.18
C LYS A 273 -15.96 -19.61 -13.20
N ASP A 274 -14.91 -18.80 -13.05
CA ASP A 274 -13.77 -19.08 -12.15
C ASP A 274 -14.02 -18.56 -10.71
N ASN A 275 -15.28 -18.25 -10.37
CA ASN A 275 -15.72 -17.83 -9.05
C ASN A 275 -15.13 -16.48 -8.59
N LEU A 276 -14.72 -15.62 -9.52
CA LEU A 276 -14.27 -14.26 -9.23
C LEU A 276 -15.48 -13.34 -9.06
N PHE A 277 -15.53 -12.57 -7.97
CA PHE A 277 -16.64 -11.68 -7.65
C PHE A 277 -16.63 -10.42 -8.51
N ILE A 278 -17.75 -10.14 -9.18
CA ILE A 278 -17.95 -8.94 -9.99
C ILE A 278 -18.69 -7.90 -9.15
N GLN A 279 -18.02 -6.78 -8.86
CA GLN A 279 -18.61 -5.66 -8.13
C GLN A 279 -19.54 -4.84 -9.03
N GLY A 280 -20.65 -4.35 -8.46
CA GLY A 280 -21.58 -3.46 -9.16
C GLY A 280 -22.76 -4.14 -9.85
N ILE A 281 -22.86 -5.48 -9.79
CA ILE A 281 -24.01 -6.26 -10.26
C ILE A 281 -24.57 -7.06 -9.10
N GLU A 282 -25.84 -6.81 -8.75
CA GLU A 282 -26.59 -7.54 -7.74
C GLU A 282 -27.80 -8.21 -8.36
N GLY A 283 -28.12 -9.42 -7.92
CA GLY A 283 -29.29 -10.16 -8.41
C GLY A 283 -30.29 -10.48 -7.32
N ARG A 284 -31.58 -10.37 -7.63
CA ARG A 284 -32.69 -10.83 -6.78
C ARG A 284 -33.63 -11.69 -7.59
N VAL A 285 -34.23 -12.68 -6.92
CA VAL A 285 -35.31 -13.48 -7.50
C VAL A 285 -36.62 -12.82 -7.10
N GLU A 286 -37.43 -12.46 -8.08
CA GLU A 286 -38.76 -11.88 -7.91
C GLU A 286 -39.77 -12.76 -8.65
N GLY A 287 -40.39 -13.70 -7.92
CA GLY A 287 -41.32 -14.68 -8.49
C GLY A 287 -40.66 -15.59 -9.53
N ASP A 288 -41.20 -15.59 -10.75
CA ASP A 288 -40.72 -16.39 -11.89
C ASP A 288 -39.60 -15.67 -12.69
N LYS A 289 -39.02 -14.59 -12.15
CA LYS A 289 -37.97 -13.79 -12.82
C LYS A 289 -36.76 -13.56 -11.93
N VAL A 290 -35.58 -13.47 -12.56
CA VAL A 290 -34.35 -12.97 -11.94
C VAL A 290 -34.14 -11.52 -12.37
N LYS A 291 -34.12 -10.62 -11.39
CA LYS A 291 -33.83 -9.20 -11.55
C LYS A 291 -32.35 -8.95 -11.26
N LEU A 292 -31.61 -8.46 -12.25
CA LEU A 292 -30.25 -7.94 -12.07
C LEU A 292 -30.29 -6.41 -11.98
N MET A 293 -29.78 -5.88 -10.88
CA MET A 293 -29.54 -4.45 -10.65
C MET A 293 -28.06 -4.18 -10.86
N TYR A 294 -27.73 -3.24 -11.75
CA TYR A 294 -26.34 -2.92 -12.04
C TYR A 294 -26.10 -1.41 -12.11
N THR A 295 -24.88 -1.02 -11.73
CA THR A 295 -24.41 0.37 -11.81
C THR A 295 -23.38 0.46 -12.92
N VAL A 296 -23.60 1.34 -13.89
CA VAL A 296 -22.64 1.62 -14.98
C VAL A 296 -21.82 2.83 -14.57
N GLU A 297 -20.49 2.78 -14.74
CA GLU A 297 -19.66 3.96 -14.55
C GLU A 297 -20.15 5.10 -15.48
N ASN A 298 -20.23 6.33 -14.95
CA ASN A 298 -20.72 7.55 -15.61
C ASN A 298 -22.24 7.68 -15.86
N ILE A 299 -23.10 6.85 -15.26
CA ILE A 299 -24.56 7.08 -15.29
C ILE A 299 -25.10 7.14 -13.85
N ILE A 300 -25.76 8.25 -13.49
CA ILE A 300 -26.44 8.40 -12.20
C ILE A 300 -27.72 7.55 -12.24
N GLY A 301 -27.72 6.41 -11.55
CA GLY A 301 -28.91 5.58 -11.33
C GLY A 301 -28.65 4.07 -11.49
N GLN A 302 -29.33 3.25 -10.68
CA GLN A 302 -29.32 1.79 -10.84
C GLN A 302 -30.18 1.40 -12.05
N LYS A 303 -29.64 0.61 -12.96
CA LYS A 303 -30.40 0.00 -14.06
C LYS A 303 -30.83 -1.41 -13.68
N GLU A 304 -32.02 -1.80 -14.15
CA GLU A 304 -32.62 -3.09 -13.85
C GLU A 304 -32.82 -3.89 -15.14
N LYS A 305 -32.49 -5.18 -15.12
CA LYS A 305 -32.78 -6.12 -16.21
C LYS A 305 -33.43 -7.38 -15.64
N TYR A 306 -34.51 -7.80 -16.27
CA TYR A 306 -35.28 -8.98 -15.87
C TYR A 306 -34.98 -10.14 -16.82
N PHE A 307 -34.83 -11.33 -16.25
CA PHE A 307 -34.62 -12.59 -16.96
C PHE A 307 -35.71 -13.55 -16.52
N ASP A 308 -36.46 -14.10 -17.48
CA ASP A 308 -37.47 -15.10 -17.17
C ASP A 308 -36.79 -16.42 -16.81
N ILE A 309 -37.19 -17.02 -15.68
CA ILE A 309 -36.74 -18.35 -15.28
C ILE A 309 -37.50 -19.33 -16.17
N LEU A 310 -36.81 -19.89 -17.17
CA LEU A 310 -37.36 -20.99 -17.96
C LEU A 310 -37.66 -22.14 -16.98
N LYS A 311 -38.94 -22.49 -16.85
CA LYS A 311 -39.40 -23.65 -16.08
C LYS A 311 -38.97 -24.95 -16.75
#